data_AF-A0A073KID1-F1
#
_entry.id   AF-A0A073KID1-F1
#
_cell.length_a   1.000
_cell.length_b   1.000
_cell.length_c   1.000
_cell.angle_alpha   90.00
_cell.angle_beta   90.00
_cell.angle_gamma   90.00
#
_symmetry.space_group_name_H-M   'P 1'
#
loop_
_entity.id
_entity.type
_entity.pdbx_description
1 polymer ?
#
loop_
_entity_poly.entity_id
_entity_poly.type
_entity_poly.pdbx_seq_one_letter_code
_entity_poly.pdbx_strand_id
1 'polypeptide(L)'
;MRMLNHKSIEENMKSRFWKNQIYKSIFYIAMLFSISILVLLLYQIFEKGVSYLSIDFLMNFASRNPKQTGIAAALSGTVLFMSIVIPVSFVFGVGTAIYLEHYANRSIFTRIIEVNIQTLAGVPSVVFGLLGLTIFVYALQLGESIVAAALTMSLLVLPTVVVSSQEAIRMVPNALLEASYGVGATKWQTMYQVVLPTSLPGILTGCILALSRAIGEAAPLLVIGALAFANYIPFNMFDRFTVLPIQIFNWMSRPQEEFQHVAAAGMIVLLGLLLIMNAVVLWLRNRK
;
A
#
# COMPACT_ATOMS: atom_id res chain seq x y z
N MET A 1 27.34 42.82 2.02
CA MET A 1 28.12 41.58 2.24
C MET A 1 28.59 41.56 3.69
N ARG A 2 27.94 40.79 4.57
CA ARG A 2 28.43 40.57 5.94
C ARG A 2 29.61 39.59 5.85
N MET A 3 30.80 40.03 6.20
CA MET A 3 31.98 39.16 6.27
C MET A 3 31.71 38.05 7.29
N LEU A 4 31.74 36.80 6.83
CA LEU A 4 31.70 35.63 7.70
C LEU A 4 32.94 35.67 8.60
N ASN A 5 32.73 35.66 9.91
CA ASN A 5 33.83 35.68 10.88
C ASN A 5 34.51 34.28 10.88
N HIS A 6 35.54 34.13 10.06
CA HIS A 6 36.20 32.83 9.82
C HIS A 6 36.72 32.16 11.10
N LYS A 7 37.11 32.91 12.13
CA LYS A 7 37.59 32.37 13.41
C LYS A 7 36.49 31.65 14.20
N SER A 8 35.27 32.20 14.25
CA SER A 8 34.17 31.54 14.97
C SER A 8 33.63 30.31 14.24
N ILE A 9 33.86 30.21 12.93
CA ILE A 9 33.53 29.03 12.13
C ILE A 9 34.55 27.92 12.41
N GLU A 10 35.85 28.21 12.44
CA GLU A 10 36.89 27.21 12.75
C GLU A 10 36.77 26.61 14.16
N GLU A 11 36.50 27.43 15.18
CA GLU A 11 36.33 26.96 16.56
C GLU A 11 35.10 26.04 16.71
N ASN A 12 33.99 26.38 16.04
CA ASN A 12 32.77 25.59 16.09
C ASN A 12 32.77 24.40 15.11
N MET A 13 33.69 24.36 14.13
CA MET A 13 33.77 23.26 13.17
C MET A 13 34.04 21.93 13.86
N LYS A 14 35.01 21.85 14.78
CA LYS A 14 35.31 20.58 15.49
C LYS A 14 34.09 20.02 16.25
N SER A 15 33.35 20.88 16.94
CA SER A 15 32.12 20.52 17.65
C SER A 15 31.01 20.08 16.68
N ARG A 16 30.86 20.77 15.54
CA ARG A 16 29.91 20.39 14.48
C ARG A 16 30.28 19.05 13.82
N PHE A 17 31.56 18.79 13.58
CA PHE A 17 32.04 17.50 13.05
C PHE A 17 31.80 16.36 14.04
N TRP A 18 32.08 16.56 15.32
CA TRP A 18 31.81 15.56 16.36
C TRP A 18 30.32 15.27 16.52
N LYS A 19 29.47 16.31 16.57
CA LYS A 19 28.00 16.14 16.59
C LYS A 19 27.50 15.43 15.34
N ASN A 20 28.00 15.80 14.17
CA ASN A 20 27.66 15.12 12.90
C ASN A 20 28.06 13.65 12.92
N GLN A 21 29.26 13.33 13.44
CA GLN A 21 29.72 11.95 13.55
C GLN A 21 28.86 11.13 14.52
N ILE A 22 28.47 11.72 15.66
CA ILE A 22 27.54 11.09 16.60
C ILE A 22 26.19 10.81 15.93
N TYR A 23 25.58 11.81 15.27
CA TYR A 23 24.29 11.63 14.60
C TYR A 23 24.35 10.59 13.49
N LYS A 24 25.44 10.57 12.70
CA LYS A 24 25.67 9.55 11.69
C LYS A 24 25.79 8.16 12.30
N SER A 25 26.59 8.00 13.36
CA SER A 25 26.73 6.71 14.05
C SER A 25 25.40 6.21 14.61
N ILE A 26 24.61 7.08 15.24
CA ILE A 26 23.27 6.74 15.74
C ILE A 26 22.37 6.30 14.58
N PHE A 27 22.38 7.03 13.46
CA PHE A 27 21.59 6.69 12.28
C PHE A 27 21.99 5.33 11.69
N TYR A 28 23.29 5.05 11.55
CA TYR A 28 23.79 3.77 11.05
C TYR A 28 23.44 2.61 11.98
N ILE A 29 23.56 2.80 13.30
CA ILE A 29 23.17 1.76 14.28
C ILE A 29 21.68 1.48 14.20
N ALA A 30 20.84 2.53 14.14
CA ALA A 30 19.39 2.37 14.02
C ALA A 30 18.98 1.67 12.71
N MET A 31 19.62 2.04 11.60
CA MET A 31 19.41 1.40 10.30
C MET A 31 19.82 -0.09 10.33
N LEU A 32 21.01 -0.40 10.86
CA LEU A 32 21.49 -1.78 10.98
C LEU A 32 20.58 -2.61 11.90
N PHE A 33 20.12 -2.05 13.01
CA PHE A 33 19.19 -2.71 13.92
C PHE A 33 17.86 -3.03 13.23
N SER A 34 17.28 -2.08 12.50
CA SER A 34 16.04 -2.29 11.73
C SER A 34 16.19 -3.37 10.65
N ILE A 35 17.29 -3.34 9.88
CA ILE A 35 17.58 -4.37 8.87
C ILE A 35 17.79 -5.73 9.53
N SER A 36 18.49 -5.79 10.67
CA SER A 36 18.73 -7.03 11.40
C SER A 36 17.42 -7.66 11.89
N ILE A 37 16.51 -6.86 12.43
CA ILE A 37 15.17 -7.34 12.82
C ILE A 37 14.42 -7.89 11.60
N LEU A 38 14.43 -7.18 10.48
CA LEU A 38 13.76 -7.63 9.26
C LEU A 38 14.31 -8.98 8.79
N VAL A 39 15.64 -9.14 8.76
CA VAL A 39 16.30 -10.39 8.37
C VAL A 39 15.94 -11.52 9.34
N LEU A 40 15.92 -11.25 10.65
CA LEU A 40 15.52 -12.23 11.66
C LEU A 40 14.06 -12.66 11.50
N LEU A 41 13.14 -11.73 11.23
CA LEU A 41 11.73 -12.04 11.00
C LEU A 41 11.55 -12.88 9.74
N LEU A 42 12.22 -12.51 8.64
CA LEU A 42 12.20 -13.31 7.41
C LEU A 42 12.75 -14.71 7.65
N TYR A 43 13.90 -14.83 8.32
CA TYR A 43 14.49 -16.12 8.67
C TYR A 43 13.51 -16.98 9.47
N GLN A 44 12.87 -16.44 10.51
CA GLN A 44 11.88 -17.18 11.30
C GLN A 44 10.66 -17.63 10.49
N ILE A 45 10.18 -16.78 9.58
CA ILE A 45 9.06 -17.11 8.69
C ILE A 45 9.41 -18.29 7.79
N PHE A 46 10.60 -18.26 7.16
CA PHE A 46 11.04 -19.35 6.28
C PHE A 46 11.36 -20.63 7.05
N GLU A 47 12.06 -20.54 8.18
CA GLU A 47 12.40 -21.69 9.02
C GLU A 47 11.14 -22.44 9.48
N LYS A 48 10.12 -21.70 9.95
CA LYS A 48 8.89 -22.30 10.49
C LYS A 48 7.87 -22.67 9.42
N GLY A 49 7.81 -21.94 8.31
CA GLY A 49 6.75 -22.04 7.32
C GLY A 49 7.02 -23.03 6.19
N VAL A 50 8.28 -23.26 5.80
CA VAL A 50 8.60 -24.07 4.61
C VAL A 50 8.13 -25.52 4.74
N SER A 51 8.13 -26.09 5.95
CA SER A 51 7.67 -27.47 6.19
C SER A 51 6.17 -27.66 5.98
N TYR A 52 5.37 -26.59 6.05
CA TYR A 52 3.91 -26.59 5.86
C TYR A 52 3.50 -26.11 4.46
N LEU A 53 4.43 -25.70 3.60
CA LEU A 53 4.16 -25.37 2.21
C LEU A 53 3.97 -26.65 1.39
N SER A 54 2.72 -27.08 1.27
CA SER A 54 2.31 -28.18 0.40
C SER A 54 1.24 -27.74 -0.60
N ILE A 55 1.06 -28.52 -1.67
CA ILE A 55 -0.04 -28.30 -2.61
C ILE A 55 -1.39 -28.42 -1.89
N ASP A 56 -1.49 -29.35 -0.94
CA ASP A 56 -2.65 -29.51 -0.07
C ASP A 56 -2.92 -28.25 0.76
N PHE A 57 -1.90 -27.57 1.27
CA PHE A 57 -2.06 -26.30 1.97
C PHE A 57 -2.62 -25.20 1.05
N LEU A 58 -2.21 -25.16 -0.22
CA LEU A 58 -2.73 -24.19 -1.19
C LEU A 58 -4.17 -24.47 -1.60
N MET A 59 -4.57 -25.74 -1.70
CA MET A 59 -5.88 -26.15 -2.21
C MET A 59 -6.94 -26.41 -1.13
N ASN A 60 -6.54 -26.74 0.10
CA ASN A 60 -7.46 -26.99 1.19
C ASN A 60 -8.05 -25.70 1.77
N PHE A 61 -9.19 -25.87 2.43
CA PHE A 61 -9.85 -24.82 3.19
C PHE A 61 -9.29 -24.70 4.61
N ALA A 62 -9.61 -23.59 5.27
CA ALA A 62 -9.29 -23.44 6.68
C ALA A 62 -9.92 -24.59 7.48
N SER A 63 -9.13 -25.22 8.36
CA SER A 63 -9.59 -26.31 9.22
C SER A 63 -9.26 -26.00 10.68
N ARG A 64 -9.89 -26.75 11.60
CA ARG A 64 -9.51 -26.73 13.02
C ARG A 64 -8.31 -27.64 13.29
N ASN A 65 -7.99 -28.54 12.36
CA ASN A 65 -6.80 -29.38 12.41
C ASN A 65 -5.66 -28.69 11.64
N PRO A 66 -4.48 -28.46 12.26
CA PRO A 66 -3.34 -27.82 11.60
C PRO A 66 -2.88 -28.58 10.33
N LYS A 67 -2.91 -29.91 10.34
CA LYS A 67 -2.42 -30.74 9.22
C LYS A 67 -3.31 -30.72 7.97
N GLN A 68 -4.57 -30.34 8.12
CA GLN A 68 -5.56 -30.30 7.03
C GLN A 68 -5.98 -28.87 6.67
N THR A 69 -5.38 -27.88 7.33
CA THR A 69 -5.68 -26.48 7.08
C THR A 69 -5.02 -26.04 5.78
N GLY A 70 -5.75 -25.27 4.98
CA GLY A 70 -5.20 -24.57 3.82
C GLY A 70 -5.69 -23.13 3.69
N ILE A 71 -5.19 -22.46 2.66
CA ILE A 71 -5.41 -21.03 2.36
C ILE A 71 -6.31 -20.78 1.16
N ALA A 72 -6.89 -21.80 0.52
CA ALA A 72 -7.58 -21.64 -0.77
C ALA A 72 -8.66 -20.54 -0.76
N ALA A 73 -9.48 -20.50 0.29
CA ALA A 73 -10.51 -19.48 0.49
C ALA A 73 -9.91 -18.07 0.66
N ALA A 74 -8.86 -17.95 1.47
CA ALA A 74 -8.21 -16.68 1.77
C ALA A 74 -7.41 -16.14 0.58
N LEU A 75 -6.73 -17.01 -0.16
CA LEU A 75 -5.99 -16.66 -1.37
C LEU A 75 -6.95 -16.18 -2.46
N SER A 76 -8.01 -16.95 -2.74
CA SER A 76 -9.02 -16.57 -3.74
C SER A 76 -9.74 -15.29 -3.35
N GLY A 77 -10.11 -15.15 -2.07
CA GLY A 77 -10.71 -13.95 -1.53
C GLY A 77 -9.79 -12.73 -1.65
N THR A 78 -8.50 -12.85 -1.33
CA THR A 78 -7.52 -11.76 -1.53
C THR A 78 -7.38 -11.37 -3.00
N VAL A 79 -7.35 -12.33 -3.93
CA VAL A 79 -7.25 -12.02 -5.37
C VAL A 79 -8.48 -11.28 -5.87
N LEU A 80 -9.69 -11.76 -5.55
CA LEU A 80 -10.95 -11.09 -5.93
C LEU A 80 -11.12 -9.72 -5.27
N PHE A 81 -10.69 -9.59 -4.02
CA PHE A 81 -10.68 -8.31 -3.31
C PHE A 81 -9.71 -7.32 -3.98
N MET A 82 -8.47 -7.73 -4.28
CA MET A 82 -7.48 -6.86 -4.91
C MET A 82 -7.83 -6.49 -6.35
N SER A 83 -8.54 -7.37 -7.08
CA SER A 83 -8.99 -7.06 -8.44
C SER A 83 -9.95 -5.88 -8.50
N ILE A 84 -10.62 -5.53 -7.38
CA ILE A 84 -11.47 -4.35 -7.24
C ILE A 84 -10.66 -3.17 -6.69
N VAL A 85 -9.85 -3.38 -5.64
CA VAL A 85 -9.07 -2.30 -5.02
C VAL A 85 -8.12 -1.63 -6.01
N ILE A 86 -7.39 -2.42 -6.81
CA ILE A 86 -6.39 -1.91 -7.76
C ILE A 86 -7.01 -0.89 -8.76
N PRO A 87 -8.02 -1.25 -9.57
CA PRO A 87 -8.57 -0.32 -10.54
C PRO A 87 -9.27 0.87 -9.88
N VAL A 88 -9.99 0.67 -8.77
CA VAL A 88 -10.70 1.76 -8.08
C VAL A 88 -9.68 2.77 -7.52
N SER A 89 -8.69 2.32 -6.75
CA SER A 89 -7.65 3.19 -6.21
C SER A 89 -6.84 3.88 -7.31
N PHE A 90 -6.52 3.17 -8.39
CA PHE A 90 -5.78 3.77 -9.51
C PHE A 90 -6.60 4.85 -10.22
N VAL A 91 -7.83 4.56 -10.62
CA VAL A 91 -8.67 5.50 -11.37
C VAL A 91 -8.98 6.75 -10.53
N PHE A 92 -9.45 6.58 -9.30
CA PHE A 92 -9.81 7.72 -8.46
C PHE A 92 -8.58 8.45 -7.93
N GLY A 93 -7.52 7.74 -7.56
CA GLY A 93 -6.31 8.35 -7.01
C GLY A 93 -5.52 9.14 -8.05
N VAL A 94 -5.23 8.50 -9.19
CA VAL A 94 -4.49 9.15 -10.29
C VAL A 94 -5.34 10.24 -10.94
N GLY A 95 -6.65 9.99 -11.13
CA GLY A 95 -7.57 11.00 -11.65
C GLY A 95 -7.65 12.25 -10.78
N THR A 96 -7.69 12.07 -9.45
CA THR A 96 -7.67 13.19 -8.50
C THR A 96 -6.34 13.95 -8.57
N ALA A 97 -5.21 13.25 -8.63
CA ALA A 97 -3.90 13.89 -8.75
C ALA A 97 -3.75 14.70 -10.04
N ILE A 98 -4.18 14.15 -11.18
CA ILE A 98 -4.18 14.84 -12.48
C ILE A 98 -5.05 16.10 -12.42
N TYR A 99 -6.25 15.99 -11.85
CA TYR A 99 -7.15 17.12 -11.70
C TYR A 99 -6.53 18.22 -10.83
N LEU A 100 -6.02 17.87 -9.64
CA LEU A 100 -5.45 18.84 -8.70
C LEU A 100 -4.19 19.52 -9.23
N GLU A 101 -3.32 18.80 -9.93
CA GLU A 101 -2.05 19.37 -10.41
C GLU A 101 -2.18 20.18 -11.71
N HIS A 102 -3.04 19.76 -12.64
CA HIS A 102 -3.02 20.31 -13.99
C HIS A 102 -4.29 21.07 -14.38
N TYR A 103 -5.44 20.75 -13.78
CA TYR A 103 -6.72 21.35 -14.13
C TYR A 103 -7.25 22.30 -13.05
N ALA A 104 -6.97 22.02 -11.79
CA ALA A 104 -7.47 22.81 -10.68
C ALA A 104 -6.75 24.17 -10.63
N ASN A 105 -7.54 25.23 -10.52
CA ASN A 105 -7.00 26.55 -10.24
C ASN A 105 -6.46 26.57 -8.80
N ARG A 106 -5.41 27.36 -8.55
CA ARG A 106 -4.87 27.58 -7.20
C ARG A 106 -5.87 28.43 -6.39
N SER A 107 -6.80 27.74 -5.74
CA SER A 107 -7.87 28.33 -4.93
C SER A 107 -7.79 27.85 -3.48
N ILE A 108 -8.45 28.57 -2.57
CA ILE A 108 -8.58 28.14 -1.17
C ILE A 108 -9.24 26.76 -1.09
N PHE A 109 -10.22 26.49 -1.97
CA PHE A 109 -10.90 25.19 -2.04
C PHE A 109 -9.94 24.05 -2.40
N THR A 110 -9.10 24.24 -3.42
CA THR A 110 -8.06 23.27 -3.81
C THR A 110 -7.10 22.99 -2.65
N ARG A 111 -6.66 24.05 -1.96
CA ARG A 111 -5.77 23.93 -0.80
C ARG A 111 -6.43 23.18 0.36
N ILE A 112 -7.73 23.40 0.61
CA ILE A 112 -8.49 22.65 1.62
C ILE A 112 -8.53 21.17 1.27
N ILE A 113 -8.79 20.82 0.00
CA ILE A 113 -8.79 19.42 -0.45
C ILE A 113 -7.43 18.78 -0.21
N GLU A 114 -6.34 19.43 -0.65
CA GLU A 114 -4.98 18.91 -0.47
C GLU A 114 -4.63 18.67 1.01
N VAL A 115 -4.98 19.62 1.89
CA VAL A 115 -4.75 19.48 3.34
C VAL A 115 -5.56 18.32 3.92
N ASN A 116 -6.81 18.13 3.48
CA ASN A 116 -7.62 17.00 3.94
C ASN A 116 -7.06 15.66 3.46
N ILE A 117 -6.59 15.57 2.22
CA ILE A 117 -5.94 14.36 1.69
C ILE A 117 -4.70 14.03 2.52
N GLN A 118 -3.84 15.01 2.79
CA GLN A 118 -2.65 14.80 3.63
C GLN A 118 -3.02 14.41 5.07
N THR A 119 -4.08 15.00 5.63
CA THR A 119 -4.57 14.66 6.97
C THR A 119 -5.14 13.24 7.02
N LEU A 120 -5.85 12.80 5.98
CA LEU A 120 -6.40 11.44 5.87
C LEU A 120 -5.30 10.37 5.85
N ALA A 121 -4.12 10.66 5.29
CA ALA A 121 -2.98 9.74 5.32
C ALA A 121 -2.49 9.44 6.75
N GLY A 122 -2.74 10.34 7.70
CA GLY A 122 -2.41 10.18 9.13
C GLY A 122 -3.49 9.49 9.97
N VAL A 123 -4.66 9.20 9.40
CA VAL A 123 -5.78 8.59 10.12
C VAL A 123 -5.51 7.08 10.33
N PRO A 124 -5.73 6.54 11.55
CA PRO A 124 -5.57 5.11 11.80
C PRO A 124 -6.47 4.25 10.90
N SER A 125 -5.97 3.11 10.41
CA SER A 125 -6.68 2.26 9.45
C SER A 125 -8.02 1.72 9.97
N VAL A 126 -8.13 1.47 11.28
CA VAL A 126 -9.39 1.04 11.94
C VAL A 126 -10.53 2.04 11.72
N VAL A 127 -10.23 3.35 11.68
CA VAL A 127 -11.25 4.39 11.46
C VAL A 127 -11.84 4.26 10.06
N PHE A 128 -11.03 3.96 9.05
CA PHE A 128 -11.53 3.66 7.71
C PHE A 128 -12.41 2.40 7.70
N GLY A 129 -12.06 1.37 8.47
CA GLY A 129 -12.92 0.19 8.65
C GLY A 129 -14.31 0.54 9.20
N LEU A 130 -14.38 1.38 10.24
CA LEU A 130 -15.65 1.85 10.82
C LEU A 130 -16.45 2.72 9.83
N LEU A 131 -15.78 3.59 9.07
CA LEU A 131 -16.41 4.38 8.02
C LEU A 131 -16.96 3.48 6.91
N GLY A 132 -16.19 2.48 6.50
CA GLY A 132 -16.61 1.50 5.50
C GLY A 132 -17.81 0.67 5.94
N LEU A 133 -17.81 0.22 7.19
CA LEU A 133 -18.95 -0.47 7.80
C LEU A 133 -20.21 0.40 7.78
N THR A 134 -20.10 1.65 8.22
CA THR A 134 -21.28 2.54 8.28
C THR A 134 -21.80 2.93 6.90
N ILE A 135 -20.92 3.27 5.95
CA ILE A 135 -21.33 3.73 4.62
C ILE A 135 -21.65 2.56 3.68
N PHE A 136 -20.72 1.64 3.47
CA PHE A 136 -20.87 0.62 2.44
C PHE A 136 -21.73 -0.55 2.93
N VAL A 137 -21.52 -1.04 4.15
CA VAL A 137 -22.26 -2.20 4.67
C VAL A 137 -23.67 -1.79 5.06
N TYR A 138 -23.84 -0.74 5.87
CA TYR A 138 -25.16 -0.34 6.38
C TYR A 138 -25.90 0.65 5.48
N ALA A 139 -25.31 1.79 5.12
CA ALA A 139 -26.05 2.82 4.38
C ALA A 139 -26.36 2.41 2.93
N LEU A 140 -25.40 1.81 2.23
CA LEU A 140 -25.59 1.30 0.86
C LEU A 140 -26.07 -0.16 0.80
N GLN A 141 -26.27 -0.81 1.97
CA GLN A 141 -26.77 -2.18 2.08
C GLN A 141 -25.99 -3.22 1.26
N LEU A 142 -24.67 -3.02 1.09
CA LEU A 142 -23.83 -3.96 0.33
C LEU A 142 -23.47 -5.22 1.15
N GLY A 143 -23.84 -5.25 2.43
CA GLY A 143 -23.51 -6.34 3.34
C GLY A 143 -22.01 -6.45 3.63
N GLU A 144 -21.62 -7.44 4.43
CA GLU A 144 -20.22 -7.79 4.75
C GLU A 144 -19.52 -8.44 3.53
N SER A 145 -19.53 -7.75 2.39
CA SER A 145 -19.14 -8.27 1.08
C SER A 145 -17.75 -7.83 0.64
N ILE A 146 -17.21 -8.53 -0.38
CA ILE A 146 -15.93 -8.17 -1.02
C ILE A 146 -15.98 -6.74 -1.55
N VAL A 147 -17.07 -6.32 -2.19
CA VAL A 147 -17.21 -4.96 -2.74
C VAL A 147 -17.14 -3.91 -1.62
N ALA A 148 -17.90 -4.09 -0.53
CA ALA A 148 -17.91 -3.14 0.58
C ALA A 148 -16.50 -2.99 1.19
N ALA A 149 -15.81 -4.11 1.38
CA ALA A 149 -14.44 -4.11 1.86
C ALA A 149 -13.45 -3.49 0.89
N ALA A 150 -13.56 -3.79 -0.41
CA ALA A 150 -12.67 -3.26 -1.45
C ALA A 150 -12.82 -1.76 -1.61
N LEU A 151 -14.05 -1.23 -1.56
CA LEU A 151 -14.29 0.22 -1.59
C LEU A 151 -13.71 0.90 -0.35
N THR A 152 -13.88 0.30 0.83
CA THR A 152 -13.29 0.82 2.08
C THR A 152 -11.77 0.87 2.01
N MET A 153 -11.15 -0.21 1.53
CA MET A 153 -9.71 -0.28 1.38
C MET A 153 -9.20 0.65 0.29
N SER A 154 -9.98 0.87 -0.76
CA SER A 154 -9.67 1.87 -1.77
C SER A 154 -9.62 3.27 -1.17
N LEU A 155 -10.56 3.63 -0.28
CA LEU A 155 -10.53 4.91 0.44
C LEU A 155 -9.32 5.05 1.36
N LEU A 156 -8.91 3.99 2.04
CA LEU A 156 -7.73 3.99 2.92
C LEU A 156 -6.45 4.26 2.12
N VAL A 157 -6.33 3.66 0.94
CA VAL A 157 -5.13 3.72 0.10
C VAL A 157 -5.10 4.99 -0.76
N LEU A 158 -6.28 5.59 -1.01
CA LEU A 158 -6.48 6.74 -1.88
C LEU A 158 -5.52 7.91 -1.57
N PRO A 159 -5.36 8.39 -0.32
CA PRO A 159 -4.49 9.52 -0.03
C PRO A 159 -3.04 9.28 -0.43
N THR A 160 -2.56 8.05 -0.24
CA THR A 160 -1.20 7.65 -0.59
C THR A 160 -1.01 7.65 -2.12
N VAL A 161 -2.00 7.13 -2.86
CA VAL A 161 -1.98 7.14 -4.33
C VAL A 161 -2.04 8.56 -4.88
N VAL A 162 -2.89 9.42 -4.32
CA VAL A 162 -3.02 10.81 -4.75
C VAL A 162 -1.70 11.55 -4.54
N VAL A 163 -1.15 11.55 -3.32
CA VAL A 163 0.08 12.29 -3.00
C VAL A 163 1.26 11.82 -3.86
N SER A 164 1.48 10.51 -3.96
CA SER A 164 2.57 9.98 -4.78
C SER A 164 2.40 10.27 -6.27
N SER A 165 1.15 10.30 -6.77
CA SER A 165 0.87 10.69 -8.16
C SER A 165 1.08 12.18 -8.39
N GLN A 166 0.72 13.04 -7.43
CA GLN A 166 0.99 14.48 -7.50
C GLN A 166 2.49 14.76 -7.55
N GLU A 167 3.28 14.09 -6.70
CA GLU A 167 4.73 14.20 -6.70
C GLU A 167 5.33 13.78 -8.04
N ALA A 168 4.87 12.67 -8.62
CA ALA A 168 5.31 12.21 -9.93
C ALA A 168 4.96 13.19 -11.07
N ILE A 169 3.77 13.81 -11.02
CA ILE A 169 3.35 14.81 -12.01
C ILE A 169 4.19 16.09 -11.87
N ARG A 170 4.46 16.54 -10.63
CA ARG A 170 5.29 17.73 -10.35
C ARG A 170 6.75 17.59 -10.79
N MET A 171 7.24 16.36 -10.95
CA MET A 171 8.60 16.09 -11.45
C MET A 171 8.74 16.34 -12.95
N VAL A 172 7.64 16.49 -13.70
CA VAL A 172 7.70 16.80 -15.14
C VAL A 172 8.26 18.21 -15.33
N PRO A 173 9.37 18.39 -16.07
CA PRO A 173 9.98 19.71 -16.26
C PRO A 173 9.05 20.71 -16.95
N ASN A 174 8.97 21.94 -16.42
CA ASN A 174 8.15 23.02 -17.00
C ASN A 174 8.50 23.31 -18.47
N ALA A 175 9.77 23.13 -18.86
CA ALA A 175 10.20 23.31 -20.25
C ALA A 175 9.44 22.41 -21.25
N LEU A 176 9.07 21.18 -20.85
CA LEU A 176 8.27 20.29 -21.70
C LEU A 176 6.83 20.79 -21.84
N LEU A 177 6.28 21.39 -20.78
CA LEU A 177 4.94 21.98 -20.79
C LEU A 177 4.89 23.21 -21.70
N GLU A 178 5.85 24.12 -21.53
CA GLU A 178 5.98 25.33 -22.33
C GLU A 178 6.22 25.01 -23.81
N ALA A 179 7.06 24.01 -24.12
CA ALA A 179 7.25 23.55 -25.50
C ALA A 179 5.96 22.98 -26.12
N SER A 180 5.21 22.17 -25.36
CA SER A 180 3.91 21.63 -25.80
C SER A 180 2.91 22.75 -26.09
N TYR A 181 2.79 23.73 -25.19
CA TYR A 181 1.92 24.89 -25.43
C TYR A 181 2.41 25.78 -26.57
N GLY A 182 3.73 25.91 -26.76
CA GLY A 182 4.35 26.70 -27.82
C GLY A 182 4.05 26.19 -29.24
N VAL A 183 3.80 24.89 -29.40
CA VAL A 183 3.34 24.29 -30.68
C VAL A 183 1.81 24.31 -30.82
N GLY A 184 1.08 24.97 -29.91
CA GLY A 184 -0.38 25.11 -29.96
C GLY A 184 -1.15 23.93 -29.36
N ALA A 185 -0.50 23.04 -28.60
CA ALA A 185 -1.19 21.93 -27.96
C ALA A 185 -2.16 22.42 -26.87
N THR A 186 -3.34 21.80 -26.81
CA THR A 186 -4.33 22.03 -25.75
C THR A 186 -3.86 21.42 -24.42
N LYS A 187 -4.43 21.87 -23.29
CA LYS A 187 -4.15 21.28 -21.96
C LYS A 187 -4.36 19.76 -21.94
N TRP A 188 -5.39 19.26 -22.61
CA TRP A 188 -5.64 17.81 -22.72
C TRP A 188 -4.55 17.08 -23.51
N GLN A 189 -4.10 17.65 -24.65
CA GLN A 189 -3.01 17.08 -25.44
C GLN A 189 -1.70 17.06 -24.64
N THR A 190 -1.35 18.18 -23.98
CA THR A 190 -0.16 18.25 -23.11
C THR A 190 -0.24 17.22 -21.98
N MET A 191 -1.40 17.07 -21.33
CA MET A 191 -1.61 16.08 -20.27
C MET A 191 -1.40 14.65 -20.79
N TYR A 192 -2.11 14.28 -21.85
CA TYR A 192 -2.12 12.90 -22.35
C TYR A 192 -0.83 12.49 -23.07
N GLN A 193 -0.18 13.40 -23.78
CA GLN A 193 0.98 13.10 -24.62
C GLN A 193 2.32 13.39 -23.96
N VAL A 194 2.37 14.31 -22.98
CA VAL A 194 3.62 14.74 -22.35
C VAL A 194 3.64 14.40 -20.86
N VAL A 195 2.68 14.92 -20.09
CA VAL A 195 2.71 14.80 -18.62
C VAL A 195 2.50 13.36 -18.18
N LEU A 196 1.40 12.74 -18.61
CA LEU A 196 1.04 11.40 -18.17
C LEU A 196 2.10 10.36 -18.56
N PRO A 197 2.63 10.30 -19.80
CA PRO A 197 3.67 9.34 -20.15
C PRO A 197 4.97 9.55 -19.36
N THR A 198 5.37 10.80 -19.13
CA THR A 198 6.61 11.14 -18.41
C THR A 198 6.52 10.84 -16.92
N SER A 199 5.35 11.05 -16.32
CA SER A 199 5.10 10.82 -14.88
C SER A 199 4.64 9.39 -14.55
N LEU A 200 4.20 8.60 -15.55
CA LEU A 200 3.65 7.25 -15.35
C LEU A 200 4.55 6.33 -14.51
N PRO A 201 5.89 6.28 -14.71
CA PRO A 201 6.74 5.42 -13.89
C PRO A 201 6.71 5.79 -12.41
N GLY A 202 6.66 7.09 -12.10
CA GLY A 202 6.52 7.60 -10.74
C GLY A 202 5.16 7.28 -10.14
N ILE A 203 4.08 7.52 -10.89
CA ILE A 203 2.70 7.20 -10.49
C ILE A 203 2.57 5.71 -10.16
N LEU A 204 3.05 4.83 -11.05
CA LEU A 204 3.00 3.38 -10.85
C LEU A 204 3.77 2.95 -9.61
N THR A 205 4.95 3.52 -9.36
CA THR A 205 5.73 3.21 -8.16
C THR A 205 4.98 3.59 -6.89
N GLY A 206 4.37 4.78 -6.87
CA GLY A 206 3.50 5.21 -5.77
C GLY A 206 2.30 4.29 -5.54
N CYS A 207 1.62 3.91 -6.62
CA CYS A 207 0.49 2.97 -6.57
C CYS A 207 0.92 1.60 -6.04
N ILE A 208 2.05 1.05 -6.48
CA ILE A 208 2.58 -0.24 -6.02
C ILE A 208 2.81 -0.23 -4.51
N LEU A 209 3.43 0.82 -3.98
CA LEU A 209 3.70 0.93 -2.54
C LEU A 209 2.39 1.02 -1.74
N ALA A 210 1.43 1.79 -2.24
CA ALA A 210 0.12 1.96 -1.62
C ALA A 210 -0.68 0.64 -1.59
N LEU A 211 -0.68 -0.10 -2.71
CA LEU A 211 -1.35 -1.40 -2.83
C LEU A 211 -0.64 -2.51 -2.04
N SER A 212 0.69 -2.48 -1.96
CA SER A 212 1.48 -3.39 -1.13
C SER A 212 1.17 -3.23 0.36
N ARG A 213 0.82 -2.01 0.79
CA ARG A 213 0.27 -1.79 2.13
C ARG A 213 -1.13 -2.38 2.24
N ALA A 214 -2.00 -2.09 1.27
CA ALA A 214 -3.40 -2.53 1.27
C ALA A 214 -3.57 -4.05 1.43
N ILE A 215 -2.78 -4.84 0.70
CA ILE A 215 -2.85 -6.30 0.72
C ILE A 215 -2.46 -6.90 2.08
N GLY A 216 -1.69 -6.17 2.89
CA GLY A 216 -1.21 -6.59 4.21
C GLY A 216 -2.05 -6.08 5.39
N GLU A 217 -3.06 -5.23 5.15
CA GLU A 217 -3.88 -4.65 6.23
C GLU A 217 -4.99 -5.64 6.64
N ALA A 218 -5.07 -5.96 7.94
CA ALA A 218 -6.10 -6.82 8.52
C ALA A 218 -7.15 -6.04 9.32
N ALA A 219 -6.73 -4.99 10.04
CA ALA A 219 -7.55 -4.28 11.00
C ALA A 219 -8.85 -3.67 10.43
N PRO A 220 -8.83 -2.87 9.34
CA PRO A 220 -10.07 -2.33 8.77
C PRO A 220 -11.02 -3.42 8.28
N LEU A 221 -10.48 -4.50 7.71
CA LEU A 221 -11.28 -5.58 7.14
C LEU A 221 -11.97 -6.41 8.23
N LEU A 222 -11.30 -6.62 9.37
CA LEU A 222 -11.92 -7.25 10.54
C LEU A 222 -13.11 -6.42 11.05
N VAL A 223 -13.00 -5.09 11.06
CA VAL A 223 -14.08 -4.19 11.49
C VAL A 223 -15.29 -4.27 10.55
N ILE A 224 -15.06 -4.40 9.25
CA ILE A 224 -16.13 -4.49 8.24
C ILE A 224 -16.91 -5.81 8.37
N GLY A 225 -16.36 -6.82 9.04
CA GLY A 225 -16.98 -8.14 9.22
C GLY A 225 -16.46 -9.23 8.28
N ALA A 226 -15.27 -9.05 7.70
CA ALA A 226 -14.64 -10.13 6.94
C ALA A 226 -14.40 -11.36 7.84
N LEU A 227 -14.63 -12.54 7.29
CA LEU A 227 -14.65 -13.79 8.06
C LEU A 227 -13.23 -14.14 8.54
N ALA A 228 -13.10 -14.43 9.84
CA ALA A 228 -11.86 -14.97 10.41
C ALA A 228 -11.59 -16.43 10.01
N PHE A 229 -12.62 -17.12 9.50
CA PHE A 229 -12.58 -18.51 9.07
C PHE A 229 -13.60 -18.71 7.95
N ALA A 230 -13.14 -19.17 6.77
CA ALA A 230 -14.01 -19.53 5.66
C ALA A 230 -13.63 -20.90 5.09
N ASN A 231 -14.65 -21.70 4.80
CA ASN A 231 -14.54 -23.05 4.24
C ASN A 231 -15.13 -23.15 2.82
N TYR A 232 -15.20 -22.03 2.12
CA TYR A 232 -15.70 -21.92 0.75
C TYR A 232 -14.91 -20.85 -0.01
N ILE A 233 -14.94 -20.93 -1.34
CA ILE A 233 -14.41 -19.88 -2.22
C ILE A 233 -15.56 -18.94 -2.56
N PRO A 234 -15.41 -17.62 -2.35
CA PRO A 234 -16.43 -16.67 -2.81
C PRO A 234 -16.47 -16.65 -4.34
N PHE A 235 -17.66 -16.78 -4.92
CA PHE A 235 -17.83 -16.73 -6.38
C PHE A 235 -18.39 -15.38 -6.83
N ASN A 236 -19.26 -14.77 -6.03
CA ASN A 236 -19.81 -13.45 -6.31
C ASN A 236 -19.07 -12.37 -5.52
N MET A 237 -18.99 -11.17 -6.10
CA MET A 237 -18.38 -10.01 -5.43
C MET A 237 -19.17 -9.51 -4.20
N PHE A 238 -20.42 -9.93 -4.07
CA PHE A 238 -21.27 -9.61 -2.92
C PHE A 238 -21.24 -10.67 -1.81
N ASP A 239 -20.51 -11.78 -2.02
CA ASP A 239 -20.40 -12.83 -1.01
C ASP A 239 -19.54 -12.35 0.17
N ARG A 240 -19.80 -12.95 1.34
CA ARG A 240 -18.88 -12.88 2.47
C ARG A 240 -17.57 -13.57 2.08
N PHE A 241 -16.47 -13.12 2.67
CA PHE A 241 -15.14 -13.56 2.26
C PHE A 241 -14.15 -13.52 3.41
N THR A 242 -12.98 -14.10 3.17
CA THR A 242 -11.79 -13.95 4.02
C THR A 242 -10.59 -13.58 3.15
N VAL A 243 -9.55 -13.04 3.76
CA VAL A 243 -8.30 -12.66 3.10
C VAL A 243 -7.12 -13.20 3.88
N LEU A 244 -5.97 -13.33 3.20
CA LEU A 244 -4.75 -13.85 3.78
C LEU A 244 -4.35 -13.18 5.10
N PRO A 245 -4.33 -11.82 5.25
CA PRO A 245 -3.94 -11.20 6.52
C PRO A 245 -4.84 -11.59 7.70
N ILE A 246 -6.15 -11.69 7.47
CA ILE A 246 -7.12 -12.06 8.50
C ILE A 246 -6.94 -13.52 8.89
N GLN A 247 -6.78 -14.41 7.90
CA GLN A 247 -6.58 -15.84 8.14
C GLN A 247 -5.27 -16.09 8.90
N ILE A 248 -4.18 -15.42 8.52
CA ILE A 248 -2.88 -15.47 9.22
C ILE A 248 -3.05 -14.96 10.65
N PHE A 249 -3.72 -13.82 10.85
CA PHE A 249 -3.99 -13.28 12.18
C PHE A 249 -4.81 -14.26 13.04
N ASN A 250 -5.80 -14.93 12.46
CA ASN A 250 -6.58 -15.96 13.15
C ASN A 250 -5.70 -17.11 13.63
N TRP A 251 -4.76 -17.58 12.81
CA TRP A 251 -3.84 -18.66 13.19
C TRP A 251 -2.81 -18.24 14.23
N MET A 252 -2.24 -17.04 14.10
CA MET A 252 -1.31 -16.49 15.09
C MET A 252 -1.96 -16.32 16.47
N SER A 253 -3.26 -16.03 16.49
CA SER A 253 -4.03 -15.86 17.74
C SER A 253 -4.40 -17.18 18.41
N ARG A 254 -4.11 -18.34 17.79
CA ARG A 254 -4.41 -19.65 18.37
C ARG A 254 -3.28 -20.10 19.32
N PRO A 255 -3.62 -20.76 20.43
CA PRO A 255 -2.64 -21.19 21.42
C PRO A 255 -1.81 -22.40 20.98
N GLN A 256 -2.22 -23.18 19.96
CA GLN A 256 -1.45 -24.34 19.52
C GLN A 256 -0.22 -23.93 18.70
N GLU A 257 0.96 -24.46 19.05
CA GLU A 257 2.22 -24.14 18.36
C GLU A 257 2.21 -24.51 16.87
N GLU A 258 1.54 -25.61 16.49
CA GLU A 258 1.41 -25.99 15.08
C GLU A 258 0.75 -24.91 14.22
N PHE A 259 -0.18 -24.12 14.76
CA PHE A 259 -0.78 -23.01 14.00
C PHE A 259 0.18 -21.85 13.76
N GLN A 260 1.25 -21.72 14.54
CA GLN A 260 2.31 -20.73 14.29
C GLN A 260 3.12 -21.10 13.04
N HIS A 261 3.34 -22.39 12.80
CA HIS A 261 3.97 -22.89 11.57
C HIS A 261 3.07 -22.71 10.35
N VAL A 262 1.77 -23.01 10.50
CA VAL A 262 0.75 -22.77 9.46
C VAL A 262 0.65 -21.28 9.12
N ALA A 263 0.67 -20.40 10.13
CA ALA A 263 0.67 -18.96 9.95
C ALA A 263 1.92 -18.49 9.21
N ALA A 264 3.10 -19.00 9.56
CA ALA A 264 4.35 -18.72 8.85
C ALA A 264 4.28 -19.15 7.38
N ALA A 265 3.71 -20.32 7.07
CA ALA A 265 3.47 -20.75 5.68
C ALA A 265 2.53 -19.79 4.94
N GLY A 266 1.45 -19.34 5.60
CA GLY A 266 0.55 -18.32 5.08
C GLY A 266 1.25 -16.98 4.80
N MET A 267 2.16 -16.55 5.67
CA MET A 267 2.98 -15.34 5.47
C MET A 267 3.91 -15.48 4.26
N ILE A 268 4.52 -16.65 4.03
CA ILE A 268 5.33 -16.90 2.83
C ILE A 268 4.47 -16.76 1.57
N VAL A 269 3.26 -17.32 1.57
CA VAL A 269 2.37 -17.18 0.40
C VAL A 269 1.93 -15.73 0.19
N LEU A 270 1.60 -15.00 1.25
CA LEU A 270 1.27 -13.57 1.15
C LEU A 270 2.45 -12.76 0.59
N LEU A 271 3.68 -13.05 1.04
CA LEU A 271 4.90 -12.42 0.53
C LEU A 271 5.11 -12.77 -0.95
N GLY A 272 4.93 -14.03 -1.33
CA GLY A 272 4.99 -14.46 -2.73
C GLY A 272 3.95 -13.76 -3.61
N LEU A 273 2.71 -13.64 -3.14
CA LEU A 273 1.64 -12.92 -3.83
C LEU A 273 1.99 -11.43 -4.02
N LEU A 274 2.53 -10.78 -2.98
CA LEU A 274 2.98 -9.39 -3.04
C LEU A 274 4.11 -9.23 -4.07
N LEU A 275 5.10 -10.12 -4.07
CA LEU A 275 6.19 -10.09 -5.04
C LEU A 275 5.68 -10.29 -6.47
N ILE A 276 4.76 -11.23 -6.70
CA ILE A 276 4.15 -11.46 -8.00
C ILE A 276 3.37 -10.24 -8.46
N MET A 277 2.52 -9.67 -7.61
CA MET A 277 1.75 -8.46 -7.91
C MET A 277 2.69 -7.31 -8.31
N ASN A 278 3.74 -7.07 -7.53
CA ASN A 278 4.70 -6.00 -7.80
C ASN A 278 5.52 -6.27 -9.07
N ALA A 279 5.94 -7.52 -9.30
CA ALA A 279 6.66 -7.92 -10.50
C ALA A 279 5.81 -7.72 -11.77
N VAL A 280 4.52 -8.06 -11.73
CA VAL A 280 3.59 -7.84 -12.85
C VAL A 280 3.48 -6.34 -13.17
N VAL A 281 3.33 -5.47 -12.17
CA VAL A 281 3.26 -4.02 -12.40
C VAL A 281 4.58 -3.47 -12.94
N LEU A 282 5.73 -3.91 -12.41
CA LEU A 282 7.05 -3.53 -12.91
C LEU A 282 7.30 -4.00 -14.35
N TRP A 283 6.84 -5.20 -14.70
CA TRP A 283 6.91 -5.72 -16.05
C TRP A 283 6.05 -4.89 -17.02
N LEU A 284 4.83 -4.53 -16.62
CA LEU A 284 3.96 -3.62 -17.39
C LEU A 284 4.60 -2.23 -17.57
N ARG A 285 5.34 -1.74 -16.58
CA ARG A 285 6.08 -0.47 -16.65
C ARG A 285 7.21 -0.51 -17.68
N ASN A 286 8.01 -1.57 -17.69
CA ASN A 286 9.21 -1.69 -18.55
C ASN A 286 8.89 -2.06 -20.02
N ARG A 287 7.63 -2.32 -20.35
CA ARG A 287 7.20 -2.67 -21.72
C ARG A 287 6.96 -1.46 -22.64
N LYS A 288 7.37 -0.27 -22.21
CA LYS A 288 7.37 0.99 -22.96
C LYS A 288 8.73 1.67 -22.78
#